data_AF-A0A7W8RN31-F1
#
_entry.id   AF-A0A7W8RN31-F1
#
_cell.length_a   1.000
_cell.length_b   1.000
_cell.length_c   1.000
_cell.angle_alpha   90.00
_cell.angle_beta   90.00
_cell.angle_gamma   90.00
#
_symmetry.space_group_name_H-M   'P 1'
#
loop_
_entity.id
_entity.type
_entity.pdbx_description
1 polymer ?
#
loop_
_entity_poly.entity_id
_entity_poly.type
_entity_poly.pdbx_seq_one_letter_code
_entity_poly.pdbx_strand_id
1 'polypeptide(L)'
;MMRDKLMTKNSRKRVFALLCLTFIATTSVAKENRIDFSNRSALMFSAPLKGKSQEEFGSGWTKATYRGVTGEQVDLFPMEAFTVGGVIFQDSYAPQISPSGRYAVLDILRAGIVDPGPKGKPEPETRQYCPVLDVGTGCIVSVQSGDLCGGSWDQRKDLWVVPGYDGDSSKAMLDYQFQNVNIVWHEYLAANAKSFRYTLNNALVSNLGITNLMACQPPAADNLDAYAAMARQLIKDGNFSDARYIDKKLGVKGNSSAQSQGLTISVDKARLYDGPSLSTQTRTYLVKGDRVRVLDKSGADWVKIEYRQSNGPFIEKWIQAVSLE
;
A
#
# COMPACT_ATOMS: atom_id res chain seq x y z
N MET A 1 -71.85 19.67 66.30
CA MET A 1 -70.39 19.76 66.45
C MET A 1 -69.80 19.85 65.03
N MET A 2 -69.97 20.99 64.36
CA MET A 2 -68.92 21.99 64.07
C MET A 2 -67.62 21.34 63.55
N ARG A 3 -67.39 21.34 62.23
CA ARG A 3 -66.81 22.40 61.38
C ARG A 3 -65.31 22.66 61.61
N ASP A 4 -64.63 22.69 60.47
CA ASP A 4 -63.47 23.50 60.12
C ASP A 4 -62.06 23.12 60.62
N LYS A 5 -61.18 22.91 59.64
CA LYS A 5 -59.88 23.60 59.46
C LYS A 5 -59.45 23.40 58.00
N LEU A 6 -59.70 24.37 57.13
CA LEU A 6 -58.85 25.51 56.74
C LEU A 6 -57.49 25.15 56.12
N MET A 7 -57.35 25.62 54.87
CA MET A 7 -56.15 26.20 54.23
C MET A 7 -55.08 25.17 53.80
N THR A 8 -54.44 25.23 52.62
CA THR A 8 -54.05 26.41 51.83
C THR A 8 -53.56 26.01 50.42
N LYS A 9 -53.96 26.82 49.44
CA LYS A 9 -53.21 27.34 48.28
C LYS A 9 -52.41 26.41 47.33
N ASN A 10 -52.95 26.40 46.11
CA ASN A 10 -52.36 26.94 44.86
C ASN A 10 -51.46 26.09 43.94
N SER A 11 -51.96 26.01 42.70
CA SER A 11 -51.23 26.31 41.46
C SER A 11 -50.26 25.25 40.93
N ARG A 12 -50.75 24.41 40.00
CA ARG A 12 -49.96 23.99 38.83
C ARG A 12 -50.79 24.09 37.55
N LYS A 13 -50.39 25.06 36.72
CA LYS A 13 -50.82 25.25 35.34
C LYS A 13 -50.45 24.00 34.53
N ARG A 14 -51.40 23.52 33.72
CA ARG A 14 -51.17 22.52 32.67
C ARG A 14 -50.62 23.24 31.44
N VAL A 15 -49.45 22.85 30.97
CA VAL A 15 -48.94 23.15 29.63
C VAL A 15 -48.56 21.81 29.01
N PHE A 16 -49.29 21.44 27.96
CA PHE A 16 -48.94 20.37 27.04
C PHE A 16 -47.72 20.83 26.23
N ALA A 17 -46.61 20.10 26.30
CA ALA A 17 -45.47 20.28 25.40
C ALA A 17 -45.34 19.02 24.54
N LEU A 18 -45.46 19.22 23.23
CA LEU A 18 -45.22 18.24 22.17
C LEU A 18 -43.85 17.56 22.36
N LEU A 19 -43.85 16.23 22.46
CA LEU A 19 -42.63 15.44 22.24
C LEU A 19 -42.33 15.42 20.74
N CYS A 20 -41.44 16.30 20.29
CA CYS A 20 -40.71 16.09 19.03
C CYS A 20 -39.64 15.02 19.29
N LEU A 21 -39.92 13.78 18.90
CA LEU A 21 -38.90 12.74 18.76
C LEU A 21 -38.00 13.10 17.57
N THR A 22 -36.96 13.90 17.81
CA THR A 22 -35.82 13.97 16.92
C THR A 22 -35.02 12.69 17.10
N PHE A 23 -35.21 11.73 16.19
CA PHE A 23 -34.23 10.66 15.97
C PHE A 23 -32.92 11.33 15.53
N ILE A 24 -32.03 11.57 16.48
CA ILE A 24 -30.64 11.85 16.17
C ILE A 24 -30.09 10.53 15.67
N ALA A 25 -29.95 10.40 14.35
CA ALA A 25 -29.13 9.36 13.75
C ALA A 25 -27.72 9.53 14.30
N THR A 26 -27.36 8.69 15.26
CA THR A 26 -25.99 8.58 15.76
C THR A 26 -25.15 8.00 14.65
N THR A 27 -24.52 8.92 13.92
CA THR A 27 -23.14 8.88 13.43
C THR A 27 -22.67 7.52 12.93
N SER A 28 -22.61 7.39 11.61
CA SER A 28 -21.65 6.53 10.94
C SER A 28 -20.31 6.57 11.68
N VAL A 29 -19.89 5.43 12.25
CA VAL A 29 -18.51 5.25 12.64
C VAL A 29 -17.71 5.48 11.37
N ALA A 30 -16.96 6.59 11.31
CA ALA A 30 -15.99 6.79 10.25
C ALA A 30 -14.98 5.66 10.41
N LYS A 31 -15.13 4.63 9.58
CA LYS A 31 -14.27 3.46 9.51
C LYS A 31 -12.85 3.94 9.27
N GLU A 32 -12.06 4.06 10.34
CA GLU A 32 -10.88 4.93 10.34
C GLU A 32 -9.84 4.41 9.34
N ASN A 33 -9.80 5.04 8.18
CA ASN A 33 -8.95 4.71 7.06
C ASN A 33 -7.54 5.31 7.23
N ARG A 34 -7.17 5.66 8.47
CA ARG A 34 -5.88 6.22 8.85
C ARG A 34 -5.58 5.92 10.31
N ILE A 35 -4.32 5.60 10.59
CA ILE A 35 -3.77 5.44 11.92
C ILE A 35 -2.57 6.36 12.02
N ASP A 36 -2.61 7.33 12.95
CA ASP A 36 -1.48 8.19 13.24
C ASP A 36 -0.64 7.60 14.38
N PHE A 37 0.66 7.48 14.14
CA PHE A 37 1.61 6.99 15.14
C PHE A 37 2.22 8.16 15.93
N SER A 38 2.73 7.86 17.12
CA SER A 38 3.33 8.85 18.03
C SER A 38 4.52 9.60 17.43
N ASN A 39 5.25 8.97 16.50
CA ASN A 39 6.38 9.60 15.79
C ASN A 39 5.96 10.52 14.62
N ARG A 40 4.65 10.78 14.43
CA ARG A 40 4.04 11.53 13.31
C ARG A 40 4.03 10.79 11.97
N SER A 41 4.52 9.56 11.91
CA SER A 41 4.25 8.68 10.78
C SER A 41 2.77 8.24 10.81
N ALA A 42 2.27 7.69 9.71
CA ALA A 42 0.89 7.22 9.64
C ALA A 42 0.75 6.02 8.71
N LEU A 43 -0.26 5.20 8.97
CA LEU A 43 -0.75 4.19 8.05
C LEU A 43 -2.08 4.64 7.47
N MET A 44 -2.25 4.57 6.15
CA MET A 44 -3.45 5.04 5.46
C MET A 44 -4.03 3.90 4.63
N PHE A 45 -5.30 3.56 4.87
CA PHE A 45 -6.00 2.51 4.15
C PHE A 45 -6.90 3.11 3.06
N SER A 46 -6.91 2.51 1.88
CA SER A 46 -7.67 3.02 0.73
C SER A 46 -8.13 1.90 -0.19
N ALA A 47 -8.96 2.24 -1.18
CA ALA A 47 -9.58 1.27 -2.08
C ALA A 47 -10.34 0.15 -1.32
N PRO A 48 -11.46 0.49 -0.63
CA PRO A 48 -12.26 -0.53 0.05
C PRO A 48 -12.80 -1.55 -0.96
N LEU A 49 -12.85 -2.83 -0.55
CA LEU A 49 -13.53 -3.87 -1.31
C LEU A 49 -15.00 -3.53 -1.52
N LYS A 50 -15.54 -3.90 -2.69
CA LYS A 50 -16.93 -3.64 -3.08
C LYS A 50 -17.48 -4.80 -3.91
N GLY A 51 -18.81 -4.96 -3.89
CA GLY A 51 -19.53 -5.91 -4.74
C GLY A 51 -19.06 -7.35 -4.52
N LYS A 52 -18.91 -8.11 -5.61
CA LYS A 52 -18.57 -9.53 -5.58
C LYS A 52 -17.32 -9.86 -4.74
N SER A 53 -16.24 -9.08 -4.86
CA SER A 53 -15.03 -9.34 -4.08
C SER A 53 -15.23 -9.11 -2.58
N GLN A 54 -16.12 -8.20 -2.17
CA GLN A 54 -16.48 -8.02 -0.77
C GLN A 54 -17.36 -9.16 -0.26
N GLU A 55 -18.25 -9.69 -1.10
CA GLU A 55 -19.08 -10.86 -0.78
C GLU A 55 -18.21 -12.12 -0.63
N GLU A 56 -17.18 -12.28 -1.46
CA GLU A 56 -16.29 -13.45 -1.45
C GLU A 56 -15.25 -13.42 -0.33
N PHE A 57 -14.66 -12.26 -0.05
CA PHE A 57 -13.48 -12.15 0.82
C PHE A 57 -13.70 -11.30 2.08
N GLY A 58 -14.92 -10.79 2.29
CA GLY A 58 -15.25 -9.92 3.41
C GLY A 58 -14.89 -8.46 3.19
N SER A 59 -15.04 -7.66 4.24
CA SER A 59 -14.72 -6.24 4.23
C SER A 59 -13.24 -5.99 4.45
N GLY A 60 -12.75 -4.85 3.94
CA GLY A 60 -11.36 -4.43 4.07
C GLY A 60 -10.95 -3.47 2.97
N TRP A 61 -9.65 -3.24 2.87
CA TRP A 61 -9.01 -2.36 1.90
C TRP A 61 -8.01 -3.13 1.06
N THR A 62 -7.92 -2.83 -0.24
CA THR A 62 -6.93 -3.46 -1.13
C THR A 62 -5.59 -2.72 -1.16
N LYS A 63 -5.48 -1.62 -0.40
CA LYS A 63 -4.28 -0.79 -0.36
C LYS A 63 -4.05 -0.19 1.03
N ALA A 64 -2.82 -0.33 1.52
CA ALA A 64 -2.30 0.43 2.65
C ALA A 64 -1.03 1.18 2.25
N THR A 65 -0.93 2.43 2.66
CA THR A 65 0.21 3.31 2.39
C THR A 65 0.79 3.77 3.72
N TYR A 66 2.08 3.51 3.94
CA TYR A 66 2.83 4.07 5.06
C TYR A 66 3.34 5.45 4.68
N ARG A 67 3.12 6.43 5.56
CA ARG A 67 3.68 7.78 5.46
C ARG A 67 4.72 7.95 6.56
N GLY A 68 5.98 8.08 6.19
CA GLY A 68 7.08 8.31 7.11
C GLY A 68 7.06 9.71 7.73
N VAL A 69 7.95 9.93 8.71
CA VAL A 69 8.06 11.21 9.45
C VAL A 69 8.43 12.41 8.57
N THR A 70 9.07 12.16 7.42
CA THR A 70 9.44 13.16 6.42
C THR A 70 8.30 13.48 5.44
N GLY A 71 7.16 12.79 5.57
CA GLY A 71 6.01 12.90 4.66
C GLY A 71 6.11 12.02 3.42
N GLU A 72 7.22 11.31 3.22
CA GLU A 72 7.34 10.32 2.15
C GLU A 72 6.32 9.19 2.33
N GLN A 73 5.76 8.73 1.21
CA GLN A 73 4.73 7.69 1.19
C GLN A 73 5.22 6.49 0.38
N VAL A 74 4.97 5.31 0.93
CA VAL A 74 5.24 4.03 0.27
C VAL A 74 4.05 3.10 0.46
N ASP A 75 3.67 2.40 -0.60
CA ASP A 75 2.65 1.37 -0.51
C ASP A 75 3.23 0.13 0.15
N LEU A 76 2.47 -0.47 1.07
CA LEU A 76 2.79 -1.76 1.66
C LEU A 76 2.31 -2.85 0.70
N PHE A 77 3.13 -3.89 0.51
CA PHE A 77 2.84 -5.00 -0.41
C PHE A 77 2.57 -4.56 -1.87
N PRO A 78 3.39 -3.68 -2.48
CA PRO A 78 3.11 -3.14 -3.82
C PRO A 78 3.10 -4.21 -4.92
N MET A 79 3.77 -5.35 -4.69
CA MET A 79 3.82 -6.48 -5.60
C MET A 79 2.62 -7.44 -5.48
N GLU A 80 1.77 -7.26 -4.48
CA GLU A 80 0.61 -8.11 -4.20
C GLU A 80 -0.71 -7.35 -4.32
N ALA A 81 -0.73 -6.35 -5.23
CA ALA A 81 -1.91 -5.55 -5.50
C ALA A 81 -3.10 -6.42 -5.90
N PHE A 82 -4.27 -6.12 -5.32
CA PHE A 82 -5.47 -6.91 -5.53
C PHE A 82 -6.02 -6.79 -6.95
N THR A 83 -6.08 -7.91 -7.68
CA THR A 83 -6.68 -8.00 -9.02
C THR A 83 -7.76 -9.09 -9.03
N VAL A 84 -7.41 -10.32 -9.41
CA VAL A 84 -8.22 -11.55 -9.21
C VAL A 84 -7.91 -12.20 -7.85
N GLY A 85 -6.83 -11.75 -7.22
CA GLY A 85 -6.39 -12.05 -5.87
C GLY A 85 -5.30 -11.05 -5.48
N GLY A 86 -4.86 -11.09 -4.22
CA GLY A 86 -3.84 -10.21 -3.66
C GLY A 86 -4.04 -9.99 -2.16
N VAL A 87 -3.47 -8.91 -1.65
CA VAL A 87 -3.58 -8.56 -0.23
C VAL A 87 -4.84 -7.72 0.03
N ILE A 88 -5.54 -8.09 1.10
CA ILE A 88 -6.65 -7.34 1.70
C ILE A 88 -6.26 -7.00 3.13
N PHE A 89 -6.22 -5.71 3.46
CA PHE A 89 -6.07 -5.23 4.84
C PHE A 89 -7.43 -5.31 5.54
N GLN A 90 -7.53 -6.15 6.56
CA GLN A 90 -8.77 -6.39 7.28
C GLN A 90 -9.17 -5.19 8.13
N ASP A 91 -10.48 -5.04 8.35
CA ASP A 91 -11.09 -4.00 9.16
C ASP A 91 -11.80 -4.55 10.42
N SER A 92 -11.75 -5.87 10.59
CA SER A 92 -12.27 -6.59 11.75
C SER A 92 -11.53 -6.25 13.04
N TYR A 93 -10.23 -5.97 12.92
CA TYR A 93 -9.36 -5.58 14.02
C TYR A 93 -8.51 -4.36 13.65
N ALA A 94 -8.40 -3.42 14.58
CA ALA A 94 -7.41 -2.36 14.45
C ALA A 94 -6.00 -2.95 14.59
N PRO A 95 -5.01 -2.46 13.82
CA PRO A 95 -3.61 -2.81 14.02
C PRO A 95 -3.16 -2.69 15.47
N GLN A 96 -2.47 -3.71 15.97
CA GLN A 96 -1.98 -3.73 17.35
C GLN A 96 -0.63 -3.01 17.44
N ILE A 97 -0.61 -1.88 18.13
CA ILE A 97 0.59 -1.07 18.34
C ILE A 97 1.27 -1.54 19.63
N SER A 98 2.57 -1.79 19.57
CA SER A 98 3.35 -2.20 20.73
C SER A 98 3.41 -1.09 21.79
N PRO A 99 3.61 -1.39 23.09
CA PRO A 99 3.65 -0.36 24.13
C PRO A 99 4.67 0.75 23.91
N SER A 100 5.82 0.45 23.28
CA SER A 100 6.80 1.48 22.91
C SER A 100 6.37 2.35 21.71
N GLY A 101 5.37 1.90 20.95
CA GLY A 101 4.97 2.48 19.68
C GLY A 101 5.90 2.13 18.51
N ARG A 102 6.91 1.27 18.72
CA ARG A 102 7.89 0.90 17.69
C ARG A 102 7.33 -0.04 16.65
N TYR A 103 6.45 -0.95 17.04
CA TYR A 103 5.91 -1.97 16.14
C TYR A 103 4.40 -1.85 16.01
N ALA A 104 3.89 -2.14 14.81
CA ALA A 104 2.47 -2.33 14.56
C ALA A 104 2.25 -3.67 13.88
N VAL A 105 1.39 -4.50 14.44
CA VAL A 105 0.95 -5.75 13.82
C VAL A 105 -0.31 -5.47 13.03
N LEU A 106 -0.26 -5.68 11.71
CA LEU A 106 -1.43 -5.54 10.85
C LEU A 106 -2.13 -6.88 10.72
N ASP A 107 -3.40 -6.86 10.31
CA ASP A 107 -4.14 -8.06 9.93
C ASP A 107 -4.44 -8.00 8.43
N ILE A 108 -3.97 -9.01 7.70
CA ILE A 108 -4.18 -9.11 6.25
C ILE A 108 -4.70 -10.48 5.86
N LEU A 109 -5.49 -10.53 4.79
CA LEU A 109 -5.75 -11.74 4.03
C LEU A 109 -4.95 -11.69 2.73
N ARG A 110 -4.27 -12.78 2.41
CA ARG A 110 -3.94 -13.09 1.02
C ARG A 110 -5.10 -13.89 0.46
N ALA A 111 -5.77 -13.31 -0.52
CA ALA A 111 -6.99 -13.85 -1.10
C ALA A 111 -6.81 -14.10 -2.60
N GLY A 112 -7.53 -15.08 -3.12
CA GLY A 112 -7.54 -15.39 -4.55
C GLY A 112 -8.54 -16.47 -4.89
N ILE A 113 -8.51 -16.92 -6.14
CA ILE A 113 -9.33 -18.02 -6.63
C ILE A 113 -8.42 -19.20 -6.95
N VAL A 114 -8.74 -20.38 -6.44
CA VAL A 114 -8.08 -21.63 -6.82
C VAL A 114 -8.98 -22.39 -7.79
N ASP A 115 -8.40 -22.84 -8.90
CA ASP A 115 -9.11 -23.54 -9.98
C ASP A 115 -8.30 -24.73 -10.53
N PRO A 116 -8.78 -25.98 -10.40
CA PRO A 116 -9.99 -26.35 -9.66
C PRO A 116 -9.74 -26.26 -8.15
N GLY A 117 -10.69 -25.67 -7.43
CA GLY A 117 -10.74 -25.74 -5.98
C GLY A 117 -11.04 -27.17 -5.48
N PRO A 118 -11.05 -27.39 -4.16
CA PRO A 118 -11.22 -28.71 -3.55
C PRO A 118 -12.48 -29.48 -3.99
N LYS A 119 -13.53 -28.78 -4.46
CA LYS A 119 -14.77 -29.40 -4.99
C LYS A 119 -14.83 -29.49 -6.52
N GLY A 120 -13.69 -29.32 -7.20
CA GLY A 120 -13.60 -29.43 -8.66
C GLY A 120 -14.13 -28.22 -9.42
N LYS A 121 -14.30 -27.07 -8.76
CA LYS A 121 -14.77 -25.80 -9.35
C LYS A 121 -13.90 -24.64 -8.85
N PRO A 122 -13.86 -23.50 -9.55
CA PRO A 122 -13.21 -22.30 -9.02
C PRO A 122 -13.80 -21.91 -7.66
N GLU A 123 -12.96 -21.79 -6.64
CA GLU A 123 -13.38 -21.43 -5.29
C GLU A 123 -12.50 -20.32 -4.72
N PRO A 124 -13.09 -19.36 -3.98
CA PRO A 124 -12.31 -18.36 -3.25
C PRO A 124 -11.51 -19.04 -2.13
N GLU A 125 -10.23 -18.73 -2.08
CA GLU A 125 -9.34 -19.15 -1.00
C GLU A 125 -8.74 -17.92 -0.34
N THR A 126 -8.67 -17.96 0.99
CA THR A 126 -8.03 -16.91 1.78
C THR A 126 -7.11 -17.54 2.81
N ARG A 127 -6.02 -16.82 3.12
CA ARG A 127 -5.16 -17.15 4.24
C ARG A 127 -4.79 -15.88 5.00
N GLN A 128 -4.99 -15.93 6.31
CA GLN A 128 -4.66 -14.83 7.20
C GLN A 128 -3.16 -14.77 7.49
N TYR A 129 -2.63 -13.55 7.50
CA TYR A 129 -1.27 -13.23 7.90
C TYR A 129 -1.27 -11.98 8.77
N CYS A 130 -0.26 -11.86 9.63
CA CYS A 130 -0.06 -10.72 10.50
C CYS A 130 1.34 -10.14 10.31
N PRO A 131 1.51 -9.20 9.36
CA PRO A 131 2.80 -8.57 9.15
C PRO A 131 3.12 -7.58 10.26
N VAL A 132 4.41 -7.53 10.63
CA VAL A 132 4.90 -6.60 11.65
C VAL A 132 5.61 -5.44 10.97
N LEU A 133 5.09 -4.23 11.16
CA LEU A 133 5.65 -2.98 10.68
C LEU A 133 6.53 -2.36 11.78
N ASP A 134 7.79 -2.05 11.49
CA ASP A 134 8.58 -1.08 12.26
C ASP A 134 8.12 0.33 11.88
N VAL A 135 7.46 0.99 12.83
CA VAL A 135 6.83 2.31 12.69
C VAL A 135 7.85 3.42 12.45
N GLY A 136 9.11 3.21 12.87
CA GLY A 136 10.18 4.18 12.67
C GLY A 136 10.67 4.26 11.22
N THR A 137 10.73 3.12 10.54
CA THR A 137 11.32 3.01 9.20
C THR A 137 10.30 2.74 8.09
N GLY A 138 9.13 2.20 8.44
CA GLY A 138 8.17 1.68 7.46
C GLY A 138 8.51 0.27 6.96
N CYS A 139 9.50 -0.40 7.55
CA CYS A 139 9.89 -1.77 7.21
C CYS A 139 8.86 -2.77 7.73
N ILE A 140 8.37 -3.65 6.87
CA ILE A 140 7.77 -4.90 7.31
C ILE A 140 8.92 -5.84 7.67
N VAL A 141 9.04 -6.19 8.96
CA VAL A 141 10.15 -7.03 9.46
C VAL A 141 9.85 -8.51 9.33
N SER A 142 8.56 -8.89 9.42
CA SER A 142 8.11 -10.27 9.32
C SER A 142 6.66 -10.33 8.84
N VAL A 143 6.24 -11.52 8.37
CA VAL A 143 4.87 -11.83 7.97
C VAL A 143 4.50 -13.19 8.53
N GLN A 144 3.86 -13.23 9.69
CA GLN A 144 3.48 -14.48 10.34
C GLN A 144 2.09 -14.97 9.89
N SER A 145 1.77 -16.23 10.20
CA SER A 145 0.45 -16.83 10.00
C SER A 145 0.12 -17.81 11.13
N GLY A 146 -1.13 -18.27 11.20
CA GLY A 146 -1.57 -19.26 12.18
C GLY A 146 -1.59 -18.71 13.61
N ASP A 147 -1.30 -19.56 14.59
CA ASP A 147 -1.45 -19.25 16.02
C ASP A 147 -0.70 -17.99 16.47
N LEU A 148 0.44 -17.68 15.83
CA LEU A 148 1.18 -16.45 16.11
C LEU A 148 0.33 -15.19 15.88
N CYS A 149 -0.57 -15.18 14.90
CA CYS A 149 -1.45 -14.05 14.64
C CYS A 149 -2.59 -13.91 15.65
N GLY A 150 -2.88 -14.97 16.43
CA GLY A 150 -3.84 -14.93 17.52
C GLY A 150 -3.31 -14.30 18.80
N GLY A 151 -2.07 -13.82 18.80
CA GLY A 151 -1.46 -13.16 19.96
C GLY A 151 -1.84 -11.70 20.12
N SER A 152 -1.24 -11.09 21.15
CA SER A 152 -1.36 -9.66 21.42
C SER A 152 -0.11 -9.13 22.11
N TRP A 153 0.12 -7.83 22.03
CA TRP A 153 1.17 -7.20 22.83
C TRP A 153 0.83 -7.26 24.32
N ASP A 154 1.85 -7.50 25.15
CA ASP A 154 1.81 -7.21 26.58
C ASP A 154 1.47 -5.74 26.82
N GLN A 155 0.89 -5.43 27.98
CA GLN A 155 0.45 -4.07 28.29
C GLN A 155 1.60 -3.08 28.54
N ARG A 156 2.81 -3.56 28.85
CA ARG A 156 3.92 -2.72 29.32
C ARG A 156 5.19 -2.86 28.49
N LYS A 157 5.39 -3.98 27.83
CA LYS A 157 6.60 -4.29 27.07
C LYS A 157 6.25 -4.68 25.64
N ASP A 158 7.20 -4.50 24.73
CA ASP A 158 7.12 -5.03 23.37
C ASP A 158 7.34 -6.56 23.40
N LEU A 159 6.44 -7.26 24.08
CA LEU A 159 6.38 -8.71 24.22
C LEU A 159 5.09 -9.17 23.56
N TRP A 160 5.20 -9.93 22.47
CA TRP A 160 4.07 -10.61 21.86
C TRP A 160 3.74 -11.88 22.65
N VAL A 161 2.49 -12.01 23.06
CA VAL A 161 1.98 -13.11 23.88
C VAL A 161 0.89 -13.83 23.09
N VAL A 162 1.08 -15.14 22.88
CA VAL A 162 0.07 -16.02 22.29
C VAL A 162 -0.51 -16.89 23.40
N PRO A 163 -1.84 -16.84 23.66
CA PRO A 163 -2.46 -17.66 24.70
C PRO A 163 -2.18 -19.16 24.48
N GLY A 164 -1.68 -19.84 25.51
CA GLY A 164 -1.40 -21.28 25.46
C GLY A 164 -0.11 -21.66 24.72
N TYR A 165 0.74 -20.69 24.37
CA TYR A 165 2.05 -20.92 23.78
C TYR A 165 3.17 -20.58 24.77
N ASP A 166 4.01 -21.55 25.09
CA ASP A 166 5.09 -21.41 26.08
C ASP A 166 6.44 -20.97 25.47
N GLY A 167 6.51 -20.82 24.15
CA GLY A 167 7.71 -20.36 23.46
C GLY A 167 7.84 -18.84 23.41
N ASP A 168 8.98 -18.35 22.94
CA ASP A 168 9.20 -16.91 22.72
C ASP A 168 8.51 -16.46 21.41
N SER A 169 7.22 -16.14 21.50
CA SER A 169 6.48 -15.61 20.35
C SER A 169 7.01 -14.26 19.88
N SER A 170 7.67 -13.49 20.75
CA SER A 170 8.22 -12.18 20.38
C SER A 170 9.41 -12.34 19.45
N LYS A 171 10.28 -13.31 19.73
CA LYS A 171 11.35 -13.68 18.83
C LYS A 171 10.79 -14.04 17.46
N ALA A 172 9.76 -14.89 17.38
CA ALA A 172 9.17 -15.26 16.09
C ALA A 172 8.55 -14.07 15.36
N MET A 173 7.77 -13.23 16.05
CA MET A 173 7.12 -12.05 15.46
C MET A 173 8.12 -10.99 14.98
N LEU A 174 9.26 -10.83 15.67
CA LEU A 174 10.23 -9.77 15.39
C LEU A 174 11.48 -10.26 14.64
N ASP A 175 11.60 -11.56 14.39
CA ASP A 175 12.69 -12.10 13.58
C ASP A 175 12.57 -11.62 12.14
N TYR A 176 13.65 -11.04 11.62
CA TYR A 176 13.67 -10.51 10.27
C TYR A 176 13.66 -11.66 9.26
N GLN A 177 12.57 -11.79 8.49
CA GLN A 177 12.35 -12.94 7.61
C GLN A 177 12.81 -12.73 6.17
N PHE A 178 13.41 -11.58 5.88
CA PHE A 178 13.72 -11.16 4.52
C PHE A 178 15.21 -11.27 4.21
N GLN A 179 15.56 -11.33 2.92
CA GLN A 179 16.96 -11.42 2.51
C GLN A 179 17.65 -10.05 2.54
N ASN A 180 18.98 -10.08 2.65
CA ASN A 180 19.81 -8.90 2.46
C ASN A 180 19.88 -8.51 0.98
N VAL A 181 19.89 -7.22 0.65
CA VAL A 181 20.01 -6.68 -0.72
C VAL A 181 21.16 -7.29 -1.52
N ASN A 182 22.32 -7.53 -0.90
CA ASN A 182 23.45 -8.17 -1.56
C ASN A 182 23.14 -9.63 -1.91
N ILE A 183 22.43 -10.35 -1.04
CA ILE A 183 21.97 -11.72 -1.30
C ILE A 183 20.97 -11.72 -2.46
N VAL A 184 19.95 -10.86 -2.41
CA VAL A 184 18.94 -10.71 -3.48
C VAL A 184 19.61 -10.43 -4.82
N TRP A 185 20.59 -9.52 -4.86
CA TRP A 185 21.34 -9.19 -6.07
C TRP A 185 22.15 -10.39 -6.60
N HIS A 186 22.86 -11.09 -5.73
CA HIS A 186 23.66 -12.25 -6.13
C HIS A 186 22.78 -13.42 -6.62
N GLU A 187 21.65 -13.68 -5.97
CA GLU A 187 20.70 -14.71 -6.40
C GLU A 187 20.09 -14.37 -7.76
N TYR A 188 19.71 -13.10 -7.97
CA TYR A 188 19.27 -12.62 -9.27
C TYR A 188 20.32 -12.87 -10.37
N LEU A 189 21.58 -12.48 -10.15
CA LEU A 189 22.65 -12.69 -11.13
C LEU A 189 22.85 -14.18 -11.44
N ALA A 190 22.80 -15.04 -10.43
CA ALA A 190 22.96 -16.48 -10.59
C ALA A 190 21.78 -17.13 -11.35
N ALA A 191 20.56 -16.63 -11.17
CA ALA A 191 19.37 -17.13 -11.84
C ALA A 191 19.23 -16.60 -13.27
N ASN A 192 19.50 -15.31 -13.50
CA ASN A 192 19.39 -14.66 -14.81
C ASN A 192 20.35 -15.26 -15.84
N ALA A 193 21.51 -15.78 -15.40
CA ALA A 193 22.48 -16.45 -16.26
C ALA A 193 21.99 -17.79 -16.87
N LYS A 194 20.87 -18.36 -16.40
CA LYS A 194 20.43 -19.74 -16.73
C LYS A 194 19.33 -19.82 -17.80
N SER A 195 19.22 -18.83 -18.68
CA SER A 195 18.42 -18.86 -19.93
C SER A 195 16.88 -18.82 -19.80
N PHE A 196 16.35 -18.61 -18.60
CA PHE A 196 14.93 -18.29 -18.40
C PHE A 196 14.78 -16.79 -18.16
N ARG A 197 13.64 -16.19 -18.56
CA ARG A 197 13.31 -14.76 -18.36
C ARG A 197 13.09 -14.41 -16.87
N TYR A 198 14.09 -14.68 -16.04
CA TYR A 198 14.11 -14.35 -14.63
C TYR A 198 14.53 -12.88 -14.49
N THR A 199 13.57 -12.05 -14.08
CA THR A 199 13.74 -10.60 -13.88
C THR A 199 14.11 -10.31 -12.44
N LEU A 200 14.61 -9.10 -12.17
CA LEU A 200 14.90 -8.68 -10.80
C LEU A 200 13.62 -8.60 -9.95
N ASN A 201 12.47 -8.29 -10.55
CA ASN A 201 11.18 -8.36 -9.86
C ASN A 201 10.92 -9.78 -9.32
N ASN A 202 11.30 -10.84 -10.03
CA ASN A 202 11.12 -12.20 -9.52
C ASN A 202 11.93 -12.45 -8.23
N ALA A 203 13.13 -11.88 -8.12
CA ALA A 203 13.95 -11.98 -6.91
C ALA A 203 13.40 -11.13 -5.76
N LEU A 204 12.77 -9.99 -6.07
CA LEU A 204 12.25 -9.06 -5.08
C LEU A 204 10.95 -9.50 -4.40
N VAL A 205 10.23 -10.50 -4.94
CA VAL A 205 8.97 -11.00 -4.36
C VAL A 205 9.16 -11.43 -2.90
N SER A 206 10.24 -12.16 -2.60
CA SER A 206 10.54 -12.63 -1.25
C SER A 206 10.76 -11.50 -0.27
N ASN A 207 11.13 -10.30 -0.74
CA ASN A 207 11.37 -9.11 0.08
C ASN A 207 10.20 -8.12 0.09
N LEU A 208 9.06 -8.48 -0.50
CA LEU A 208 7.89 -7.60 -0.67
C LEU A 208 8.17 -6.37 -1.56
N GLY A 209 9.15 -6.47 -2.46
CA GLY A 209 9.52 -5.41 -3.39
C GLY A 209 10.61 -4.46 -2.89
N ILE A 210 10.98 -3.51 -3.76
CA ILE A 210 12.09 -2.59 -3.50
C ILE A 210 11.81 -1.64 -2.32
N THR A 211 10.54 -1.25 -2.14
CA THR A 211 10.15 -0.26 -1.13
C THR A 211 10.37 -0.81 0.27
N ASN A 212 9.96 -2.06 0.51
CA ASN A 212 10.20 -2.75 1.76
C ASN A 212 11.69 -3.07 1.96
N LEU A 213 12.37 -3.57 0.92
CA LEU A 213 13.82 -3.84 0.98
C LEU A 213 14.61 -2.60 1.41
N MET A 214 14.35 -1.43 0.83
CA MET A 214 15.03 -0.18 1.21
C MET A 214 14.56 0.43 2.53
N ALA A 215 13.33 0.11 2.99
CA ALA A 215 12.87 0.51 4.31
C ALA A 215 13.60 -0.30 5.41
N CYS A 216 13.79 -1.60 5.18
CA CYS A 216 14.47 -2.51 6.09
C CYS A 216 16.00 -2.39 6.02
N GLN A 217 16.53 -2.11 4.83
CA GLN A 217 17.97 -1.95 4.58
C GLN A 217 18.22 -0.63 3.83
N PRO A 218 18.17 0.52 4.52
CA PRO A 218 18.45 1.80 3.90
C PRO A 218 19.83 1.83 3.21
N PRO A 219 20.00 2.71 2.19
CA PRO A 219 21.29 2.91 1.55
C PRO A 219 22.41 3.20 2.56
N ALA A 220 23.45 2.37 2.52
CA ALA A 220 24.63 2.43 3.36
C ALA A 220 25.86 1.99 2.56
N ALA A 221 27.06 2.35 3.03
CA ALA A 221 28.31 2.19 2.27
C ALA A 221 28.55 0.76 1.73
N ASP A 222 28.02 -0.26 2.39
CA ASP A 222 28.16 -1.68 2.06
C ASP A 222 27.09 -2.22 1.09
N ASN A 223 26.08 -1.42 0.73
CA ASN A 223 24.99 -1.84 -0.15
C ASN A 223 24.64 -0.86 -1.29
N LEU A 224 25.30 0.31 -1.34
CA LEU A 224 25.08 1.33 -2.37
C LEU A 224 25.25 0.76 -3.79
N ASP A 225 26.29 -0.04 -4.02
CA ASP A 225 26.59 -0.61 -5.33
C ASP A 225 25.52 -1.60 -5.80
N ALA A 226 25.00 -2.41 -4.88
CA ALA A 226 23.91 -3.34 -5.16
C ALA A 226 22.64 -2.58 -5.53
N TYR A 227 22.26 -1.55 -4.78
CA TYR A 227 21.12 -0.70 -5.14
C TYR A 227 21.29 -0.01 -6.48
N ALA A 228 22.45 0.58 -6.74
CA ALA A 228 22.71 1.22 -8.03
C ALA A 228 22.65 0.22 -9.20
N ALA A 229 23.11 -1.02 -8.99
CA ALA A 229 23.02 -2.09 -9.98
C ALA A 229 21.57 -2.56 -10.19
N MET A 230 20.82 -2.72 -9.11
CA MET A 230 19.39 -3.03 -9.15
C MET A 230 18.62 -1.97 -9.93
N ALA A 231 18.84 -0.67 -9.67
CA ALA A 231 18.17 0.41 -10.41
C ALA A 231 18.39 0.31 -11.92
N ARG A 232 19.65 0.10 -12.35
CA ARG A 232 19.99 -0.10 -13.77
C ARG A 232 19.31 -1.34 -14.36
N GLN A 233 19.21 -2.41 -13.58
CA GLN A 233 18.56 -3.64 -14.05
C GLN A 233 17.05 -3.49 -14.14
N LEU A 234 16.41 -2.85 -13.16
CA LEU A 234 14.97 -2.56 -13.19
C LEU A 234 14.60 -1.72 -14.42
N ILE A 235 15.44 -0.77 -14.84
CA ILE A 235 15.26 -0.05 -16.11
C ILE A 235 15.27 -1.00 -17.30
N LYS A 236 16.21 -1.95 -17.35
CA LYS A 236 16.28 -2.95 -18.44
C LYS A 236 15.08 -3.88 -18.44
N ASP A 237 14.58 -4.23 -17.26
CA ASP A 237 13.41 -5.07 -17.05
C ASP A 237 12.08 -4.30 -17.27
N GLY A 238 12.14 -2.98 -17.52
CA GLY A 238 10.97 -2.12 -17.74
C GLY A 238 10.31 -1.59 -16.45
N ASN A 239 10.87 -1.88 -15.27
CA ASN A 239 10.37 -1.39 -13.99
C ASN A 239 10.99 -0.02 -13.62
N PHE A 240 10.57 1.03 -14.33
CA PHE A 240 11.10 2.38 -14.14
C PHE A 240 10.67 3.04 -12.82
N SER A 241 9.52 2.64 -12.26
CA SER A 241 9.02 3.18 -10.98
C SER A 241 9.97 2.83 -9.84
N ASP A 242 10.33 1.55 -9.72
CA ASP A 242 11.21 1.07 -8.66
C ASP A 242 12.65 1.55 -8.87
N ALA A 243 13.14 1.60 -10.12
CA ALA A 243 14.44 2.19 -10.43
C ALA A 243 14.53 3.65 -9.98
N ARG A 244 13.52 4.45 -10.27
CA ARG A 244 13.45 5.86 -9.86
C ARG A 244 13.37 6.02 -8.35
N TYR A 245 12.64 5.13 -7.68
CA TYR A 245 12.59 5.10 -6.23
C TYR A 245 13.99 4.89 -5.63
N ILE A 246 14.76 3.92 -6.17
CA ILE A 246 16.16 3.72 -5.77
C ILE A 246 17.00 4.98 -6.03
N ASP A 247 17.01 5.49 -7.26
CA ASP A 247 17.83 6.66 -7.64
C ASP A 247 17.57 7.87 -6.72
N LYS A 248 16.29 8.10 -6.39
CA LYS A 248 15.87 9.16 -5.45
C LYS A 248 16.46 8.92 -4.06
N LYS A 249 16.39 7.69 -3.54
CA LYS A 249 16.92 7.32 -2.21
C LYS A 249 18.45 7.36 -2.14
N LEU A 250 19.12 7.07 -3.24
CA LEU A 250 20.57 7.20 -3.37
C LEU A 250 21.02 8.67 -3.50
N GLY A 251 20.10 9.62 -3.64
CA GLY A 251 20.44 11.03 -3.81
C GLY A 251 21.09 11.33 -5.16
N VAL A 252 20.87 10.47 -6.17
CA VAL A 252 21.37 10.67 -7.54
C VAL A 252 20.64 11.89 -8.12
N LYS A 253 21.27 13.06 -7.99
CA LYS A 253 20.80 14.31 -8.61
C LYS A 253 20.98 14.19 -10.12
N GLY A 254 19.95 13.72 -10.82
CA GLY A 254 19.74 13.95 -12.26
C GLY A 254 20.99 13.94 -13.14
N ASN A 255 21.86 12.95 -12.96
CA ASN A 255 22.95 12.60 -13.87
C ASN A 255 22.84 11.11 -14.22
N SER A 256 21.59 10.64 -14.39
CA SER A 256 21.31 9.30 -14.85
C SER A 256 21.80 9.18 -16.29
N SER A 257 22.92 8.48 -16.45
CA SER A 257 23.44 7.92 -17.71
C SER A 257 22.53 6.82 -18.28
N ALA A 258 21.22 6.95 -18.10
CA ALA A 258 20.20 6.36 -18.94
C ALA A 258 19.50 7.56 -19.59
N GLN A 259 19.82 7.76 -20.87
CA GLN A 259 19.27 8.73 -21.80
C GLN A 259 17.74 8.87 -21.64
N SER A 260 17.28 9.70 -20.70
CA SER A 260 16.01 10.38 -20.84
C SER A 260 16.27 11.57 -21.76
N GLN A 261 16.42 11.30 -23.06
CA GLN A 261 16.14 12.34 -24.03
C GLN A 261 14.72 12.79 -23.72
N GLY A 262 14.56 14.04 -23.31
CA GLY A 262 13.24 14.65 -23.30
C GLY A 262 12.75 14.60 -24.74
N LEU A 263 11.83 13.68 -25.01
CA LEU A 263 11.23 13.56 -26.33
C LEU A 263 10.24 14.71 -26.48
N THR A 264 10.13 15.18 -27.71
CA THR A 264 9.15 16.17 -28.09
C THR A 264 7.97 15.51 -28.77
N ILE A 265 6.79 16.06 -28.56
CA ILE A 265 5.63 15.68 -29.37
C ILE A 265 5.89 16.16 -30.80
N SER A 266 5.82 15.25 -31.77
CA SER A 266 6.09 15.53 -33.20
C SER A 266 4.84 15.85 -34.02
N VAL A 267 3.69 15.38 -33.54
CA VAL A 267 2.38 15.54 -34.16
C VAL A 267 1.60 16.73 -33.58
N ASP A 268 0.72 17.34 -34.36
CA ASP A 268 -0.03 18.53 -33.92
C ASP A 268 -0.88 18.27 -32.66
N LYS A 269 -1.46 17.07 -32.54
CA LYS A 269 -2.22 16.64 -31.37
C LYS A 269 -1.99 15.17 -31.08
N ALA A 270 -1.31 14.88 -29.97
CA ALA A 270 -1.13 13.54 -29.48
C ALA A 270 -2.12 13.25 -28.35
N ARG A 271 -3.03 12.29 -28.57
CA ARG A 271 -4.03 11.90 -27.57
C ARG A 271 -3.37 11.16 -26.41
N LEU A 272 -3.89 11.39 -25.20
CA LEU A 272 -3.43 10.71 -23.99
C LEU A 272 -4.41 9.63 -23.57
N TYR A 273 -3.88 8.54 -23.03
CA TYR A 273 -4.62 7.32 -22.70
C TYR A 273 -4.35 6.90 -21.24
N ASP A 274 -5.35 6.32 -20.57
CA ASP A 274 -5.19 5.79 -19.20
C ASP A 274 -4.44 4.45 -19.17
N GLY A 275 -4.40 3.74 -20.30
CA GLY A 275 -3.63 2.51 -20.51
C GLY A 275 -3.04 2.43 -21.93
N PRO A 276 -2.21 1.42 -22.24
CA PRO A 276 -1.64 1.22 -23.58
C PRO A 276 -2.66 0.58 -24.53
N SER A 277 -3.82 1.23 -24.69
CA SER A 277 -4.92 0.74 -25.53
C SER A 277 -5.75 1.89 -26.07
N LEU A 278 -6.14 1.81 -27.34
CA LEU A 278 -7.02 2.79 -27.99
C LEU A 278 -8.36 2.97 -27.27
N SER A 279 -8.85 1.93 -26.58
CA SER A 279 -10.10 1.98 -25.81
C SER A 279 -10.04 2.85 -24.55
N THR A 280 -8.84 3.18 -24.07
CA THR A 280 -8.61 3.95 -22.83
C THR A 280 -8.33 5.43 -23.11
N GLN A 281 -8.76 5.92 -24.28
CA GLN A 281 -8.52 7.29 -24.69
C GLN A 281 -9.18 8.30 -23.75
N THR A 282 -8.40 9.26 -23.28
CA THR A 282 -8.91 10.37 -22.47
C THR A 282 -9.37 11.53 -23.35
N ARG A 283 -9.97 12.54 -22.73
CA ARG A 283 -10.28 13.82 -23.40
C ARG A 283 -9.07 14.75 -23.54
N THR A 284 -7.93 14.37 -22.97
CA THR A 284 -6.71 15.20 -22.91
C THR A 284 -5.74 14.87 -24.05
N TYR A 285 -4.91 15.84 -24.41
CA TYR A 285 -3.90 15.71 -25.46
C TYR A 285 -2.72 16.64 -25.18
N LEU A 286 -1.58 16.32 -25.78
CA LEU A 286 -0.42 17.21 -25.88
C LEU A 286 -0.28 17.69 -27.32
N VAL A 287 0.44 18.80 -27.52
CA VAL A 287 0.63 19.41 -28.84
C VAL A 287 2.08 19.38 -29.26
N LYS A 288 2.32 19.53 -30.56
CA LYS A 288 3.66 19.55 -31.14
C LYS A 288 4.60 20.49 -30.39
N GLY A 289 5.79 19.99 -30.05
CA GLY A 289 6.82 20.73 -29.30
C GLY A 289 6.72 20.61 -27.77
N ASP A 290 5.64 20.05 -27.23
CA ASP A 290 5.59 19.71 -25.80
C ASP A 290 6.69 18.71 -25.46
N ARG A 291 7.43 18.99 -24.37
CA ARG A 291 8.49 18.10 -23.89
C ARG A 291 7.94 17.15 -22.87
N VAL A 292 8.23 15.87 -23.06
CA VAL A 292 7.77 14.80 -22.19
C VAL A 292 8.95 13.94 -21.75
N ARG A 293 8.81 13.36 -20.57
CA ARG A 293 9.75 12.35 -20.08
C ARG A 293 9.12 10.98 -20.24
N VAL A 294 9.81 10.05 -20.88
CA VAL A 294 9.35 8.66 -20.97
C VAL A 294 9.44 8.01 -19.60
N LEU A 295 8.32 7.44 -19.16
CA LEU A 295 8.18 6.68 -17.93
C LEU A 295 8.19 5.18 -18.16
N ASP A 296 7.62 4.70 -19.26
CA ASP A 296 7.46 3.27 -19.55
C ASP A 296 7.21 3.04 -21.05
N LYS A 297 7.30 1.79 -21.53
CA LYS A 297 6.92 1.37 -22.88
C LYS A 297 6.15 0.06 -22.83
N SER A 298 5.10 -0.06 -23.66
CA SER A 298 4.30 -1.28 -23.78
C SER A 298 4.23 -1.69 -25.24
N GLY A 299 5.01 -2.72 -25.61
CA GLY A 299 5.20 -3.10 -27.01
C GLY A 299 5.93 -2.01 -27.81
N ALA A 300 5.80 -2.07 -29.14
CA ALA A 300 6.39 -1.07 -30.03
C ALA A 300 5.57 0.23 -30.12
N ASP A 301 4.28 0.17 -29.80
CA ASP A 301 3.33 1.21 -30.17
C ASP A 301 3.00 2.19 -29.04
N TRP A 302 3.34 1.86 -27.80
CA TRP A 302 2.91 2.63 -26.63
C TRP A 302 4.06 3.05 -25.72
N VAL A 303 3.98 4.29 -25.28
CA VAL A 303 4.93 4.90 -24.36
C VAL A 303 4.14 5.54 -23.23
N LYS A 304 4.46 5.24 -21.98
CA LYS A 304 3.98 6.01 -20.83
C LYS A 304 4.88 7.21 -20.69
N ILE A 305 4.30 8.39 -20.52
CA ILE A 305 5.01 9.64 -20.41
C ILE A 305 4.62 10.37 -19.13
N GLU A 306 5.52 11.26 -18.72
CA GLU A 306 5.30 12.29 -17.72
C GLU A 306 5.41 13.64 -18.42
N TYR A 307 4.34 14.40 -18.38
CA TYR A 307 4.33 15.79 -18.83
C TYR A 307 4.23 16.71 -17.61
N ARG A 308 5.06 17.76 -17.61
CA ARG A 308 5.05 18.79 -16.58
C ARG A 308 4.41 20.05 -17.14
N GLN A 309 3.19 20.33 -16.71
CA GLN A 309 2.56 21.60 -17.00
C GLN A 309 3.26 22.71 -16.22
N SER A 310 3.40 23.90 -16.82
CA SER A 310 4.24 25.00 -16.30
C SER A 310 3.92 25.42 -14.86
N ASN A 311 2.69 25.20 -14.37
CA ASN A 311 2.26 25.42 -12.99
C ASN A 311 1.23 24.38 -12.51
N GLY A 312 1.25 23.17 -13.07
CA GLY A 312 0.25 22.12 -12.80
C GLY A 312 0.86 20.83 -12.24
N PRO A 313 0.02 19.86 -11.84
CA PRO A 313 0.48 18.53 -11.43
C PRO A 313 1.16 17.81 -12.60
N PHE A 314 2.02 16.84 -12.27
CA PHE A 314 2.56 15.94 -13.27
C PHE A 314 1.44 15.10 -13.88
N ILE A 315 1.42 15.02 -15.21
CA ILE A 315 0.48 14.20 -15.95
C ILE A 315 1.22 12.93 -16.37
N GLU A 316 0.83 11.80 -15.79
CA GLU A 316 1.27 10.48 -16.24
C GLU A 316 0.20 9.81 -17.09
N LYS A 317 0.48 9.60 -18.37
CA LYS A 317 -0.45 8.97 -19.33
C LYS A 317 0.30 8.17 -20.38
N TRP A 318 -0.42 7.29 -21.06
CA TRP A 318 0.07 6.58 -22.23
C TRP A 318 -0.16 7.42 -23.50
N ILE A 319 0.76 7.31 -24.44
CA ILE A 319 0.75 7.94 -25.76
C ILE A 319 1.24 6.93 -26.81
N GLN A 320 0.84 7.11 -28.06
CA GLN A 320 1.39 6.29 -29.14
C GLN A 320 2.84 6.69 -29.44
N ALA A 321 3.74 5.71 -29.58
CA ALA A 321 5.17 5.92 -29.82
C ALA A 321 5.45 6.78 -31.05
N VAL A 322 4.61 6.65 -32.09
CA VAL A 322 4.68 7.44 -33.34
C VAL A 322 4.46 8.94 -33.13
N SER A 323 3.96 9.36 -31.97
CA SER A 323 3.73 10.77 -31.64
C SER A 323 4.95 11.49 -31.06
N LEU A 324 6.08 10.78 -30.93
CA LEU A 324 7.30 11.27 -30.28
C LEU A 324 8.47 11.34 -31.27
N GLU A 325 9.28 12.41 -31.15
CA GLU A 325 10.60 12.61 -31.80
C GLU A 325 11.64 13.08 -30.78
#